data_AF-A0A352KXY8-F1
#
_entry.id   AF-A0A352KXY8-F1
#
_cell.length_a   1.000
_cell.length_b   1.000
_cell.length_c   1.000
_cell.angle_alpha   90.00
_cell.angle_beta   90.00
_cell.angle_gamma   90.00
#
_symmetry.space_group_name_H-M   'P 1'
#
loop_
_entity.id
_entity.type
_entity.pdbx_description
1 polymer ?
#
loop_
_entity_poly.entity_id
_entity_poly.type
_entity_poly.pdbx_seq_one_letter_code
_entity_poly.pdbx_strand_id
1 'polypeptide(L)'
;IEGASTVVLRSDKVAQPTAMRFAWHLLAEPNLSGGTGLATGAFRLGEVPSFLSGLPVQGEYRLVYDYNLAQLGAQPTPAVDDSRLIGAFDRVAYLLELTEGSGKSQNVFVSLDAFTKDASKLGIPTHASGAVFQQAATGLEIFTDVPGLQAGRGIQKGQLEFWPHNYAAENAAGVAGATGDVYDAGDGMVPPEDGYGSMQLHNLEAGQTVFAVNNWRAGDRADIGIGNSPGNTKDWTFTGNAGGWTSKRLRVYVREQK
;
A
#
# COMPACT_ATOMS: atom_id res chain seq x y z
N ILE A 1 19.75 11.85 -31.67
CA ILE A 1 21.12 11.29 -31.79
C ILE A 1 22.06 12.47 -31.74
N GLU A 2 23.00 12.47 -30.81
CA GLU A 2 24.07 13.48 -30.76
C GLU A 2 25.37 12.78 -31.20
N GLY A 3 26.08 13.34 -32.18
CA GLY A 3 27.28 12.71 -32.75
C GLY A 3 27.02 11.37 -33.46
N ALA A 4 28.05 10.51 -33.52
CA ALA A 4 28.04 9.27 -34.30
C ALA A 4 27.57 8.02 -33.52
N SER A 5 27.49 8.09 -32.19
CA SER A 5 27.26 6.91 -31.33
C SER A 5 26.40 7.18 -30.09
N THR A 6 25.81 8.36 -29.95
CA THR A 6 25.00 8.70 -28.77
C THR A 6 23.52 8.82 -29.11
N VAL A 7 22.72 7.96 -28.47
CA VAL A 7 21.27 8.04 -28.48
C VAL A 7 20.82 8.81 -27.25
N VAL A 8 20.17 9.94 -27.48
CA VAL A 8 19.66 10.79 -26.41
C VAL A 8 18.17 10.52 -26.28
N LEU A 9 17.76 9.98 -25.13
CA LEU A 9 16.36 9.79 -24.77
C LEU A 9 15.89 10.99 -23.95
N ARG A 10 14.83 11.66 -24.39
CA ARG A 10 14.20 12.79 -23.69
C ARG A 10 12.69 12.61 -23.72
N SER A 11 12.01 13.10 -22.69
CA SER A 11 10.57 13.25 -22.66
C SER A 11 10.23 14.51 -21.90
N ASP A 12 9.38 15.37 -22.46
CA ASP A 12 8.92 16.60 -21.79
C ASP A 12 8.11 16.30 -20.52
N LYS A 13 7.71 15.03 -20.33
CA LYS A 13 7.01 14.53 -19.14
C LYS A 13 7.94 13.95 -18.08
N VAL A 14 9.24 13.77 -18.39
CA VAL A 14 10.21 13.13 -17.51
C VAL A 14 11.41 14.06 -17.32
N ALA A 15 11.38 14.83 -16.23
CA ALA A 15 12.43 15.80 -15.92
C ALA A 15 13.76 15.16 -15.54
N GLN A 16 13.73 13.98 -14.90
CA GLN A 16 14.92 13.25 -14.44
C GLN A 16 14.78 11.76 -14.79
N PRO A 17 15.21 11.32 -15.99
CA PRO A 17 15.13 9.92 -16.37
C PRO A 17 16.15 9.08 -15.60
N THR A 18 15.67 8.08 -14.84
CA THR A 18 16.53 7.15 -14.08
C THR A 18 16.62 5.76 -14.71
N ALA A 19 15.61 5.37 -15.49
CA ALA A 19 15.57 4.12 -16.24
C ALA A 19 14.85 4.27 -17.57
N MET A 20 15.13 3.36 -18.50
CA MET A 20 14.39 3.22 -19.75
C MET A 20 14.14 1.75 -20.09
N ARG A 21 13.06 1.51 -20.82
CA ARG A 21 12.81 0.23 -21.50
C ARG A 21 12.66 0.52 -22.99
N PHE A 22 13.45 -0.16 -23.80
CA PHE A 22 13.29 -0.18 -25.24
C PHE A 22 12.67 -1.52 -25.64
N ALA A 23 11.62 -1.47 -26.44
CA ALA A 23 11.04 -2.62 -27.12
C ALA A 23 10.46 -2.13 -28.46
N TRP A 24 10.59 -2.96 -29.49
CA TRP A 24 9.96 -2.70 -30.79
C TRP A 24 8.72 -3.61 -30.93
N HIS A 25 7.69 -3.11 -31.59
CA HIS A 25 6.52 -3.90 -31.98
C HIS A 25 6.83 -4.61 -33.30
N LEU A 26 6.40 -5.86 -33.49
CA LEU A 26 6.75 -6.71 -34.64
C LEU A 26 6.45 -6.12 -36.04
N LEU A 27 5.68 -5.03 -36.11
CA LEU A 27 5.30 -4.32 -37.33
C LEU A 27 6.07 -3.01 -37.53
N ALA A 28 6.93 -2.63 -36.58
CA ALA A 28 7.76 -1.43 -36.66
C ALA A 28 9.17 -1.80 -37.12
N GLU A 29 9.67 -1.09 -38.13
CA GLU A 29 11.09 -1.16 -38.48
C GLU A 29 11.91 -0.61 -37.29
N PRO A 30 12.86 -1.39 -36.73
CA PRO A 30 13.67 -0.92 -35.62
C PRO A 30 14.51 0.28 -36.06
N ASN A 31 14.23 1.46 -35.49
CA ASN A 31 14.95 2.71 -35.77
C ASN A 31 16.21 2.90 -34.90
N LEU A 32 16.56 1.87 -34.12
CA LEU A 32 17.72 1.85 -33.25
C LEU A 32 18.58 0.63 -33.58
N SER A 33 19.74 0.87 -34.22
CA SER A 33 20.72 -0.17 -34.55
C SER A 33 21.97 -0.04 -33.68
N GLY A 34 22.56 -1.18 -33.32
CA GLY A 34 23.84 -1.24 -32.63
C GLY A 34 25.03 -0.99 -33.57
N GLY A 35 26.26 -1.03 -33.03
CA GLY A 35 27.49 -0.78 -33.79
C GLY A 35 27.77 -1.78 -34.94
N THR A 36 27.04 -2.89 -35.00
CA THR A 36 27.09 -3.87 -36.10
C THR A 36 26.15 -3.52 -37.27
N GLY A 37 25.37 -2.46 -37.15
CA GLY A 37 24.31 -2.10 -38.11
C GLY A 37 23.02 -2.93 -37.96
N LEU A 38 23.02 -3.94 -37.08
CA LEU A 38 21.84 -4.73 -36.77
C LEU A 38 20.91 -4.00 -35.81
N ALA A 39 19.61 -4.21 -35.99
CA ALA A 39 18.57 -3.72 -35.09
C ALA A 39 18.83 -4.15 -33.65
N THR A 40 18.65 -3.23 -32.72
CA THR A 40 18.79 -3.50 -31.29
C THR A 40 17.57 -4.29 -30.81
N GLY A 41 17.81 -5.35 -30.04
CA GLY A 41 16.75 -6.12 -29.37
C GLY A 41 16.08 -5.32 -28.25
N ALA A 42 15.07 -5.89 -27.59
CA ALA A 42 14.49 -5.28 -26.40
C ALA A 42 15.53 -5.23 -25.26
N PHE A 43 15.64 -4.10 -24.58
CA PHE A 43 16.57 -3.93 -23.46
C PHE A 43 16.01 -2.97 -22.39
N ARG A 44 16.66 -3.00 -21.22
CA ARG A 44 16.46 -2.04 -20.13
C ARG A 44 17.81 -1.43 -19.78
N LEU A 45 17.81 -0.14 -19.42
CA LEU A 45 18.99 0.56 -18.91
C LEU A 45 18.58 1.39 -17.70
N GLY A 46 19.53 1.58 -16.78
CA GLY A 46 19.32 2.33 -15.53
C GLY A 46 18.62 1.51 -14.44
N GLU A 47 18.40 2.15 -13.30
CA GLU A 47 17.71 1.57 -12.15
C GLU A 47 16.27 2.08 -12.09
N VAL A 48 15.31 1.14 -12.13
CA VAL A 48 13.90 1.50 -11.97
C VAL A 48 13.69 1.98 -10.54
N PRO A 49 13.24 3.23 -10.34
CA PRO A 49 13.04 3.76 -9.00
C PRO A 49 11.92 2.97 -8.31
N SER A 50 12.07 2.75 -7.00
CA SER A 50 10.95 2.24 -6.20
C SER A 50 9.80 3.25 -6.20
N PHE A 51 8.58 2.77 -5.93
CA PHE A 51 7.40 3.63 -5.84
C PHE A 51 7.63 4.80 -4.88
N LEU A 52 8.11 4.51 -3.65
CA LEU A 52 8.39 5.52 -2.63
C LEU A 52 9.44 6.53 -3.09
N SER A 53 10.52 6.08 -3.75
CA SER A 53 11.58 7.01 -4.20
C SER A 53 11.14 8.00 -5.28
N GLY A 54 10.04 7.70 -5.97
CA GLY A 54 9.41 8.63 -6.91
C GLY A 54 8.51 9.68 -6.23
N LEU A 55 8.22 9.53 -4.92
CA LEU A 55 7.32 10.43 -4.21
C LEU A 55 8.08 11.64 -3.65
N PRO A 56 7.45 12.82 -3.62
CA PRO A 56 8.06 14.03 -3.05
C PRO A 56 8.35 13.92 -1.55
N VAL A 57 7.71 12.96 -0.87
CA VAL A 57 7.80 12.76 0.59
C VAL A 57 8.83 11.71 1.01
N GLN A 58 9.59 11.13 0.07
CA GLN A 58 10.48 9.98 0.34
C GLN A 58 11.47 10.18 1.49
N GLY A 59 11.95 11.42 1.70
CA GLY A 59 12.95 11.75 2.70
C GLY A 59 12.39 12.23 4.04
N GLU A 60 11.06 12.32 4.17
CA GLU A 60 10.41 12.82 5.38
C GLU A 60 10.13 11.71 6.40
N TYR A 61 10.11 10.45 5.95
CA TYR A 61 9.58 9.33 6.71
C TYR A 61 10.67 8.33 7.06
N ARG A 62 10.73 7.94 8.34
CA ARG A 62 11.60 6.90 8.87
C ARG A 62 10.84 5.58 8.96
N LEU A 63 11.48 4.49 8.52
CA LEU A 63 10.91 3.14 8.60
C LEU A 63 10.72 2.72 10.06
N VAL A 64 9.57 2.10 10.35
CA VAL A 64 9.25 1.46 11.63
C VAL A 64 9.20 -0.06 11.46
N TYR A 65 8.38 -0.51 10.50
CA TYR A 65 8.17 -1.93 10.22
C TYR A 65 8.29 -2.24 8.74
N ASP A 66 8.81 -3.42 8.43
CA ASP A 66 8.83 -3.97 7.08
C ASP A 66 8.31 -5.41 7.10
N TYR A 67 7.08 -5.62 6.66
CA TYR A 67 6.44 -6.92 6.60
C TYR A 67 6.52 -7.51 5.19
N ASN A 68 7.06 -8.72 5.09
CA ASN A 68 6.82 -9.60 3.95
C ASN A 68 5.48 -10.32 4.16
N LEU A 69 4.44 -9.90 3.43
CA LEU A 69 3.11 -10.47 3.61
C LEU A 69 2.98 -11.90 3.03
N ALA A 70 4.00 -12.41 2.33
CA ALA A 70 4.10 -13.84 2.01
C ALA A 70 4.38 -14.73 3.24
N GLN A 71 4.74 -14.13 4.37
CA GLN A 71 5.02 -14.81 5.63
C GLN A 71 3.96 -14.53 6.70
N LEU A 72 2.74 -14.16 6.29
CA LEU A 72 1.62 -13.99 7.20
C LEU A 72 1.32 -15.30 7.94
N GLY A 73 0.87 -15.16 9.18
CA GLY A 73 0.48 -16.23 10.09
C GLY A 73 -0.12 -15.64 11.36
N ALA A 74 -0.41 -16.46 12.37
CA ALA A 74 -1.06 -15.98 13.60
C ALA A 74 -0.27 -14.87 14.33
N GLN A 75 1.05 -14.84 14.15
CA GLN A 75 1.96 -13.82 14.68
C GLN A 75 2.85 -13.29 13.55
N PRO A 76 2.34 -12.38 12.69
CA PRO A 76 3.13 -11.81 11.61
C PRO A 76 4.37 -11.12 12.16
N THR A 77 5.54 -11.62 11.78
CA THR A 77 6.83 -11.08 12.22
C THR A 77 7.39 -10.20 11.11
N PRO A 78 7.70 -8.92 11.37
CA PRO A 78 8.32 -8.09 10.36
C PRO A 78 9.79 -8.48 10.15
N ALA A 79 10.29 -8.28 8.94
CA ALA A 79 11.71 -8.42 8.62
C ALA A 79 12.56 -7.30 9.26
N VAL A 80 11.94 -6.14 9.52
CA VAL A 80 12.54 -5.01 10.26
C VAL A 80 11.55 -4.54 11.31
N ASP A 81 12.01 -4.40 12.56
CA ASP A 81 11.27 -3.79 13.67
C ASP A 81 12.17 -2.74 14.36
N ASP A 82 12.01 -1.49 13.92
CA ASP A 82 12.69 -0.33 14.48
C ASP A 82 11.81 0.43 15.48
N SER A 83 10.66 -0.12 15.89
CA SER A 83 9.67 0.59 16.73
C SER A 83 10.24 1.15 18.03
N ARG A 84 11.24 0.49 18.61
CA ARG A 84 11.95 0.95 19.82
C ARG A 84 12.93 2.10 19.58
N LEU A 85 13.29 2.36 18.33
CA LEU A 85 14.22 3.41 17.90
C LEU A 85 13.51 4.70 17.48
N ILE A 86 12.17 4.67 17.47
CA ILE A 86 11.33 5.79 17.06
C ILE A 86 11.14 6.77 18.22
N GLY A 87 11.48 8.03 17.97
CA GLY A 87 11.24 9.13 18.91
C GLY A 87 9.80 9.63 18.86
N ALA A 88 9.59 10.89 19.24
CA ALA A 88 8.30 11.54 19.06
C ALA A 88 7.99 11.72 17.56
N PHE A 89 6.74 11.45 17.17
CA PHE A 89 6.28 11.60 15.78
C PHE A 89 4.92 12.28 15.71
N ASP A 90 4.67 12.93 14.58
CA ASP A 90 3.43 13.66 14.30
C ASP A 90 2.60 13.06 13.17
N ARG A 91 3.21 12.22 12.31
CA ARG A 91 2.53 11.50 11.24
C ARG A 91 2.96 10.05 11.17
N VAL A 92 2.05 9.23 10.66
CA VAL A 92 2.26 7.81 10.34
C VAL A 92 2.07 7.65 8.84
N ALA A 93 2.76 6.69 8.22
CA ALA A 93 2.50 6.31 6.84
C ALA A 93 2.58 4.79 6.62
N TYR A 94 1.83 4.35 5.62
CA TYR A 94 1.74 2.96 5.18
C TYR A 94 2.03 2.89 3.69
N LEU A 95 2.91 1.98 3.30
CA LEU A 95 3.17 1.62 1.92
C LEU A 95 2.81 0.15 1.70
N LEU A 96 1.75 -0.09 0.94
CA LEU A 96 1.37 -1.42 0.48
C LEU A 96 1.75 -1.56 -0.99
N GLU A 97 2.57 -2.57 -1.29
CA GLU A 97 3.02 -2.89 -2.64
C GLU A 97 2.64 -4.34 -2.95
N LEU A 98 1.89 -4.52 -4.04
CA LEU A 98 1.37 -5.79 -4.49
C LEU A 98 1.78 -6.03 -5.94
N THR A 99 2.12 -7.28 -6.28
CA THR A 99 2.37 -7.69 -7.66
C THR A 99 1.55 -8.93 -7.98
N GLU A 100 0.78 -8.87 -9.07
CA GLU A 100 -0.04 -9.98 -9.56
C GLU A 100 0.82 -11.06 -10.24
N GLY A 101 0.23 -12.23 -10.51
CA GLY A 101 0.84 -13.26 -11.36
C GLY A 101 1.20 -12.79 -12.77
N SER A 102 0.50 -11.76 -13.28
CA SER A 102 0.76 -11.11 -14.56
C SER A 102 2.04 -10.24 -14.56
N GLY A 103 2.62 -9.96 -13.39
CA GLY A 103 3.70 -9.01 -13.21
C GLY A 103 3.24 -7.55 -13.14
N LYS A 104 1.93 -7.28 -13.16
CA LYS A 104 1.37 -5.95 -12.89
C LYS A 104 1.52 -5.62 -11.41
N SER A 105 2.13 -4.48 -11.12
CA SER A 105 2.25 -3.96 -9.75
C SER A 105 1.13 -2.98 -9.42
N GLN A 106 0.79 -2.90 -8.15
CA GLN A 106 -0.20 -2.00 -7.56
C GLN A 106 0.39 -1.46 -6.25
N ASN A 107 0.41 -0.15 -6.10
CA ASN A 107 1.06 0.50 -4.98
C ASN A 107 0.17 1.61 -4.41
N VAL A 108 0.16 1.71 -3.08
CA VAL A 108 -0.40 2.86 -2.36
C VAL A 108 0.54 3.24 -1.23
N PHE A 109 0.93 4.50 -1.21
CA PHE A 109 1.52 5.16 -0.06
C PHE A 109 0.47 6.11 0.51
N VAL A 110 0.11 5.91 1.78
CA VAL A 110 -0.80 6.79 2.49
C VAL A 110 -0.18 7.25 3.79
N SER A 111 -0.17 8.56 4.03
CA SER A 111 0.19 9.14 5.33
C SER A 111 -1.00 9.82 5.97
N LEU A 112 -1.01 9.93 7.29
CA LEU A 112 -2.08 10.52 8.09
C LEU A 112 -1.50 11.13 9.37
N ASP A 113 -2.30 11.94 10.05
CA ASP A 113 -1.94 12.42 11.39
C ASP A 113 -1.78 11.24 12.36
N ALA A 114 -0.82 11.35 13.28
CA ALA A 114 -0.52 10.28 14.23
C ALA A 114 -1.73 10.00 15.15
N PHE A 115 -2.37 8.84 14.97
CA PHE A 115 -3.50 8.35 15.75
C PHE A 115 -3.10 7.67 17.08
N THR A 116 -1.79 7.53 17.30
CA THR A 116 -1.18 7.05 18.54
C THR A 116 0.20 7.69 18.70
N LYS A 117 0.76 7.65 19.93
CA LYS A 117 2.15 8.03 20.21
C LYS A 117 3.06 6.82 20.44
N ASP A 118 2.49 5.62 20.43
CA ASP A 118 3.21 4.37 20.61
C ASP A 118 3.55 3.75 19.25
N ALA A 119 4.81 3.84 18.85
CA ALA A 119 5.30 3.28 17.59
C ALA A 119 5.12 1.76 17.51
N SER A 120 5.08 1.06 18.67
CA SER A 120 4.88 -0.39 18.70
C SER A 120 3.47 -0.82 18.29
N LYS A 121 2.52 0.11 18.23
CA LYS A 121 1.12 -0.13 17.84
C LYS A 121 0.82 0.24 16.39
N LEU A 122 1.83 0.56 15.59
CA LEU A 122 1.64 0.99 14.20
C LEU A 122 1.63 -0.15 13.18
N GLY A 123 2.10 -1.33 13.56
CA GLY A 123 2.16 -2.53 12.71
C GLY A 123 0.81 -3.24 12.54
N ILE A 124 0.86 -4.51 12.11
CA ILE A 124 -0.35 -5.36 12.00
C ILE A 124 -0.95 -5.53 13.42
N PRO A 125 -2.24 -5.21 13.63
CA PRO A 125 -2.84 -5.08 14.97
C PRO A 125 -3.22 -6.44 15.56
N THR A 126 -2.22 -7.26 15.90
CA THR A 126 -2.42 -8.56 16.55
C THR A 126 -2.91 -8.39 17.98
N HIS A 127 -3.53 -9.44 18.54
CA HIS A 127 -3.90 -9.45 19.95
C HIS A 127 -2.69 -9.19 20.87
N ALA A 128 -1.51 -9.73 20.52
CA ALA A 128 -0.27 -9.52 21.28
C ALA A 128 0.23 -8.06 21.23
N SER A 129 -0.04 -7.32 20.15
CA SER A 129 0.33 -5.90 20.03
C SER A 129 -0.52 -4.98 20.93
N GLY A 130 -1.72 -5.43 21.33
CA GLY A 130 -2.69 -4.58 22.04
C GLY A 130 -3.11 -3.33 21.25
N ALA A 131 -2.96 -3.36 19.92
CA ALA A 131 -3.43 -2.32 19.02
C ALA A 131 -4.91 -2.53 18.69
N VAL A 132 -5.74 -1.56 19.07
CA VAL A 132 -7.17 -1.53 18.79
C VAL A 132 -7.54 -0.09 18.49
N PHE A 133 -7.88 0.19 17.23
CA PHE A 133 -8.23 1.51 16.73
C PHE A 133 -9.43 1.39 15.79
N GLN A 134 -10.61 1.73 16.29
CA GLN A 134 -11.82 2.00 15.52
C GLN A 134 -12.12 3.49 15.66
N GLN A 135 -11.51 4.34 14.83
CA GLN A 135 -11.59 5.79 14.99
C GLN A 135 -11.38 6.55 13.68
N ALA A 136 -11.84 7.81 13.67
CA ALA A 136 -11.58 8.72 12.57
C ALA A 136 -10.08 9.00 12.40
N ALA A 137 -9.65 9.19 11.16
CA ALA A 137 -8.32 9.62 10.79
C ALA A 137 -8.38 10.89 9.95
N THR A 138 -7.42 11.78 10.14
CA THR A 138 -7.39 13.10 9.47
C THR A 138 -6.06 13.32 8.77
N GLY A 139 -6.05 14.34 7.90
CA GLY A 139 -4.84 14.79 7.21
C GLY A 139 -4.27 13.72 6.29
N LEU A 140 -5.11 12.90 5.66
CA LEU A 140 -4.67 11.85 4.75
C LEU A 140 -3.98 12.45 3.52
N GLU A 141 -2.83 11.89 3.16
CA GLU A 141 -2.18 12.08 1.87
C GLU A 141 -1.97 10.73 1.19
N ILE A 142 -2.69 10.51 0.08
CA ILE A 142 -2.72 9.25 -0.68
C ILE A 142 -2.00 9.46 -2.00
N PHE A 143 -0.98 8.65 -2.24
CA PHE A 143 -0.28 8.50 -3.51
C PHE A 143 -0.47 7.07 -3.99
N THR A 144 -0.92 6.87 -5.21
CA THR A 144 -1.19 5.53 -5.74
C THR A 144 -1.04 5.50 -7.26
N ASP A 145 -0.71 4.33 -7.79
CA ASP A 145 -0.78 4.02 -9.22
C ASP A 145 -2.00 3.15 -9.60
N VAL A 146 -2.88 2.86 -8.63
CA VAL A 146 -4.07 2.05 -8.84
C VAL A 146 -5.20 2.90 -9.46
N PRO A 147 -5.67 2.56 -10.67
CA PRO A 147 -6.77 3.29 -11.29
C PRO A 147 -8.04 3.23 -10.44
N GLY A 148 -8.68 4.38 -10.26
CA GLY A 148 -9.95 4.49 -9.54
C GLY A 148 -9.83 4.79 -8.04
N LEU A 149 -8.66 4.56 -7.41
CA LEU A 149 -8.42 5.01 -6.04
C LEU A 149 -8.11 6.52 -6.04
N GLN A 150 -8.86 7.29 -5.25
CA GLN A 150 -8.73 8.73 -5.18
C GLN A 150 -7.43 9.12 -4.47
N ALA A 151 -6.41 9.49 -5.26
CA ALA A 151 -5.20 10.15 -4.77
C ALA A 151 -5.51 11.60 -4.34
N GLY A 152 -4.71 12.13 -3.43
CA GLY A 152 -4.88 13.51 -2.96
C GLY A 152 -4.16 13.80 -1.66
N ARG A 153 -4.18 15.06 -1.24
CA ARG A 153 -3.62 15.51 0.04
C ARG A 153 -4.66 16.29 0.82
N GLY A 154 -4.51 16.29 2.15
CA GLY A 154 -5.39 17.05 3.04
C GLY A 154 -6.80 16.47 3.15
N ILE A 155 -6.98 15.18 2.85
CA ILE A 155 -8.27 14.48 3.03
C ILE A 155 -8.55 14.40 4.54
N GLN A 156 -9.73 14.86 4.97
CA GLN A 156 -10.05 15.03 6.38
C GLN A 156 -10.92 13.93 6.95
N LYS A 157 -11.68 13.21 6.09
CA LYS A 157 -12.55 12.12 6.54
C LYS A 157 -11.95 10.77 6.22
N GLY A 158 -10.98 10.35 7.02
CA GLY A 158 -10.48 8.98 7.05
C GLY A 158 -11.12 8.16 8.17
N GLN A 159 -11.03 6.84 8.08
CA GLN A 159 -11.47 5.92 9.14
C GLN A 159 -10.50 4.74 9.26
N LEU A 160 -10.11 4.43 10.50
CA LEU A 160 -9.29 3.29 10.84
C LEU A 160 -10.16 2.16 11.39
N GLU A 161 -9.86 0.95 10.94
CA GLU A 161 -10.35 -0.31 11.47
C GLU A 161 -9.16 -1.23 11.69
N PHE A 162 -8.38 -0.94 12.73
CA PHE A 162 -7.17 -1.68 13.07
C PHE A 162 -7.39 -2.43 14.38
N TRP A 163 -7.64 -3.72 14.32
CA TRP A 163 -7.95 -4.51 15.51
C TRP A 163 -7.84 -6.02 15.26
N PRO A 164 -7.66 -6.85 16.30
CA PRO A 164 -7.50 -8.31 16.15
C PRO A 164 -8.80 -9.12 16.15
N HIS A 165 -9.93 -8.51 16.48
CA HIS A 165 -11.24 -9.14 16.76
C HIS A 165 -11.85 -9.89 15.55
N ASN A 166 -12.99 -10.54 15.77
CA ASN A 166 -13.89 -10.92 14.68
C ASN A 166 -14.73 -9.74 14.20
N TYR A 167 -15.25 -9.88 12.98
CA TYR A 167 -16.11 -8.90 12.31
C TYR A 167 -17.59 -9.09 12.66
N ALA A 168 -18.30 -7.97 12.67
CA ALA A 168 -19.75 -7.89 12.58
C ALA A 168 -20.09 -6.73 11.63
N ALA A 169 -21.06 -6.91 10.73
CA ALA A 169 -21.35 -5.90 9.71
C ALA A 169 -22.08 -4.67 10.28
N GLU A 170 -22.52 -4.74 11.54
CA GLU A 170 -23.23 -3.64 12.19
C GLU A 170 -22.32 -2.42 12.38
N ASN A 171 -22.73 -1.28 11.83
CA ASN A 171 -22.10 0.03 12.02
C ASN A 171 -22.36 0.62 13.42
N ALA A 172 -21.92 -0.09 14.46
CA ALA A 172 -22.11 0.30 15.85
C ALA A 172 -21.38 1.60 16.22
N ALA A 173 -20.27 1.90 15.53
CA ALA A 173 -19.50 3.13 15.72
C ALA A 173 -20.12 4.36 15.02
N GLY A 174 -21.16 4.19 14.20
CA GLY A 174 -21.82 5.27 13.50
C GLY A 174 -20.94 5.97 12.45
N VAL A 175 -20.06 5.21 11.79
CA VAL A 175 -19.17 5.74 10.73
C VAL A 175 -20.01 6.27 9.58
N ALA A 176 -19.71 7.50 9.15
CA ALA A 176 -20.46 8.15 8.08
C ALA A 176 -20.24 7.44 6.74
N GLY A 177 -21.35 7.07 6.07
CA GLY A 177 -21.33 6.39 4.77
C GLY A 177 -21.25 4.86 4.85
N ALA A 178 -20.99 4.30 6.03
CA ALA A 178 -21.03 2.87 6.30
C ALA A 178 -22.47 2.37 6.47
N THR A 179 -22.73 1.14 6.05
CA THR A 179 -24.02 0.46 6.23
C THR A 179 -23.93 -0.64 7.29
N GLY A 180 -25.06 -1.27 7.65
CA GLY A 180 -25.11 -2.28 8.72
C GLY A 180 -25.32 -3.71 8.22
N ASP A 181 -25.22 -3.91 6.90
CA ASP A 181 -25.67 -5.11 6.18
C ASP A 181 -24.62 -5.68 5.21
N VAL A 182 -23.54 -4.95 4.97
CA VAL A 182 -22.39 -5.36 4.17
C VAL A 182 -21.11 -4.81 4.80
N TYR A 183 -20.04 -5.60 4.74
CA TYR A 183 -18.74 -5.19 5.30
C TYR A 183 -18.15 -4.00 4.55
N ASP A 184 -17.81 -2.96 5.32
CA ASP A 184 -17.30 -1.68 4.84
C ASP A 184 -16.49 -0.92 5.91
N ALA A 185 -16.48 0.42 5.89
CA ALA A 185 -15.68 1.24 6.79
C ALA A 185 -16.24 1.37 8.21
N GLY A 186 -17.38 0.75 8.51
CA GLY A 186 -18.04 0.84 9.81
C GLY A 186 -18.13 -0.48 10.57
N ASP A 187 -17.39 -1.51 10.18
CA ASP A 187 -17.51 -2.84 10.73
C ASP A 187 -17.27 -2.87 12.25
N GLY A 188 -18.09 -3.66 12.93
CA GLY A 188 -18.05 -3.87 14.37
C GLY A 188 -17.05 -4.95 14.79
N MET A 189 -16.46 -4.75 15.96
CA MET A 189 -15.65 -5.76 16.64
C MET A 189 -16.53 -6.68 17.48
N VAL A 190 -16.40 -7.99 17.31
CA VAL A 190 -17.05 -9.00 18.16
C VAL A 190 -16.05 -10.04 18.67
N PRO A 191 -16.33 -10.69 19.82
CA PRO A 191 -15.46 -11.74 20.35
C PRO A 191 -15.22 -12.92 19.39
N PRO A 192 -14.10 -13.65 19.54
CA PRO A 192 -12.99 -13.36 20.47
C PRO A 192 -12.13 -12.17 20.02
N GLU A 193 -11.35 -11.60 20.95
CA GLU A 193 -10.39 -10.53 20.63
C GLU A 193 -9.25 -11.03 19.73
N ASP A 194 -8.73 -12.23 19.95
CA ASP A 194 -7.78 -12.89 19.04
C ASP A 194 -8.54 -13.61 17.90
N GLY A 195 -9.27 -12.82 17.11
CA GLY A 195 -10.17 -13.28 16.07
C GLY A 195 -9.59 -13.15 14.66
N TYR A 196 -10.46 -12.83 13.71
CA TYR A 196 -10.16 -12.68 12.29
C TYR A 196 -9.10 -11.60 12.03
N GLY A 197 -9.28 -10.41 12.61
CA GLY A 197 -8.36 -9.29 12.51
C GLY A 197 -8.58 -8.42 11.28
N SER A 198 -8.59 -7.11 11.49
CA SER A 198 -8.77 -6.04 10.52
C SER A 198 -7.57 -5.10 10.56
N MET A 199 -7.05 -4.75 9.38
CA MET A 199 -6.14 -3.62 9.22
C MET A 199 -6.55 -2.86 7.96
N GLN A 200 -7.58 -2.03 8.09
CA GLN A 200 -8.13 -1.25 6.98
C GLN A 200 -8.10 0.25 7.28
N LEU A 201 -7.65 1.02 6.29
CA LEU A 201 -7.77 2.48 6.28
C LEU A 201 -8.71 2.88 5.15
N HIS A 202 -9.67 3.74 5.45
CA HIS A 202 -10.67 4.19 4.49
C HIS A 202 -10.59 5.69 4.26
N ASN A 203 -10.88 6.12 3.02
CA ASN A 203 -11.16 7.49 2.62
C ASN A 203 -12.69 7.64 2.48
N LEU A 204 -13.33 8.18 3.51
CA LEU A 204 -14.79 8.35 3.55
C LEU A 204 -15.28 9.46 2.61
N GLU A 205 -14.43 10.41 2.21
CA GLU A 205 -14.82 11.44 1.23
C GLU A 205 -15.09 10.84 -0.15
N ALA A 206 -14.37 9.76 -0.49
CA ALA A 206 -14.54 9.01 -1.72
C ALA A 206 -15.36 7.72 -1.56
N GLY A 207 -15.67 7.31 -0.31
CA GLY A 207 -16.32 6.02 -0.02
C GLY A 207 -15.43 4.83 -0.42
N GLN A 208 -14.12 4.93 -0.13
CA GLN A 208 -13.11 3.99 -0.60
C GLN A 208 -12.28 3.39 0.53
N THR A 209 -12.07 2.09 0.52
CA THR A 209 -10.94 1.47 1.20
C THR A 209 -9.65 1.93 0.52
N VAL A 210 -8.70 2.45 1.27
CA VAL A 210 -7.37 2.84 0.76
C VAL A 210 -6.50 1.60 0.65
N PHE A 211 -6.39 0.85 1.74
CA PHE A 211 -5.74 -0.46 1.77
C PHE A 211 -6.38 -1.37 2.84
N ALA A 212 -6.18 -2.68 2.69
CA ALA A 212 -6.60 -3.69 3.65
C ALA A 212 -5.56 -4.81 3.78
N VAL A 213 -5.35 -5.28 5.02
CA VAL A 213 -4.64 -6.52 5.37
C VAL A 213 -5.39 -7.20 6.53
N ASN A 214 -6.32 -8.11 6.20
CA ASN A 214 -7.16 -8.79 7.19
C ASN A 214 -6.79 -10.27 7.28
N ASN A 215 -7.24 -10.95 8.34
CA ASN A 215 -7.08 -12.40 8.48
C ASN A 215 -5.65 -12.92 8.31
N TRP A 216 -4.66 -12.18 8.83
CA TRP A 216 -3.25 -12.55 8.70
C TRP A 216 -2.96 -13.97 9.18
N ARG A 217 -3.72 -14.50 10.14
CA ARG A 217 -3.60 -15.90 10.60
C ARG A 217 -3.84 -16.95 9.50
N ALA A 218 -4.55 -16.60 8.44
CA ALA A 218 -4.88 -17.48 7.33
C ALA A 218 -3.76 -17.58 6.28
N GLY A 219 -2.64 -16.86 6.43
CA GLY A 219 -1.49 -16.93 5.54
C GLY A 219 -1.86 -16.54 4.10
N ASP A 220 -1.68 -17.45 3.14
CA ASP A 220 -2.07 -17.21 1.73
C ASP A 220 -3.58 -17.11 1.49
N ARG A 221 -4.42 -17.31 2.53
CA ARG A 221 -5.86 -17.01 2.48
C ARG A 221 -6.24 -15.75 3.27
N ALA A 222 -5.26 -14.91 3.62
CA ALA A 222 -5.53 -13.57 4.14
C ALA A 222 -6.21 -12.70 3.07
N ASP A 223 -6.79 -11.59 3.52
CA ASP A 223 -7.44 -10.61 2.66
C ASP A 223 -6.49 -9.43 2.45
N ILE A 224 -6.11 -9.14 1.21
CA ILE A 224 -5.14 -8.07 0.91
C ILE A 224 -5.56 -7.31 -0.33
N GLY A 225 -5.67 -5.99 -0.24
CA GLY A 225 -5.84 -5.18 -1.42
C GLY A 225 -5.79 -3.67 -1.22
N ILE A 226 -5.95 -2.96 -2.34
CA ILE A 226 -5.83 -1.52 -2.49
C ILE A 226 -7.07 -1.04 -3.26
N GLY A 227 -7.76 -0.02 -2.76
CA GLY A 227 -9.08 0.37 -3.29
C GLY A 227 -10.21 -0.51 -2.76
N ASN A 228 -11.43 -0.30 -3.28
CA ASN A 228 -12.58 -1.15 -2.95
C ASN A 228 -12.44 -2.54 -3.56
N SER A 229 -12.95 -3.55 -2.86
CA SER A 229 -12.97 -4.92 -3.35
C SER A 229 -13.89 -5.06 -4.56
N PRO A 230 -13.53 -5.87 -5.57
CA PRO A 230 -14.43 -6.26 -6.65
C PRO A 230 -15.42 -7.37 -6.24
N GLY A 231 -15.35 -7.84 -4.99
CA GLY A 231 -16.15 -8.95 -4.47
C GLY A 231 -17.55 -8.55 -3.98
N ASN A 232 -18.05 -9.29 -2.99
CA ASN A 232 -19.40 -9.11 -2.44
C ASN A 232 -19.48 -8.05 -1.32
N THR A 233 -18.34 -7.57 -0.84
CA THR A 233 -18.20 -6.55 0.21
C THR A 233 -17.68 -5.24 -0.40
N LYS A 234 -17.83 -4.11 0.31
CA LYS A 234 -17.27 -2.85 -0.18
C LYS A 234 -15.76 -2.77 0.09
N ASP A 235 -15.34 -3.33 1.22
CA ASP A 235 -13.96 -3.52 1.63
C ASP A 235 -13.43 -4.93 1.25
N TRP A 236 -12.26 -5.33 1.75
CA TRP A 236 -11.65 -6.63 1.40
C TRP A 236 -12.03 -7.79 2.31
N THR A 237 -12.96 -7.60 3.26
CA THR A 237 -13.31 -8.61 4.25
C THR A 237 -13.82 -9.91 3.60
N PHE A 238 -13.25 -11.06 4.01
CA PHE A 238 -13.55 -12.41 3.50
C PHE A 238 -13.18 -12.70 2.04
N THR A 239 -12.27 -11.92 1.44
CA THR A 239 -11.86 -12.13 0.04
C THR A 239 -10.90 -13.31 -0.18
N GLY A 240 -10.07 -13.64 0.80
CA GLY A 240 -9.16 -14.79 0.79
C GLY A 240 -8.17 -14.80 -0.36
N ASN A 241 -7.69 -13.64 -0.80
CA ASN A 241 -6.99 -13.44 -2.07
C ASN A 241 -5.46 -13.35 -1.93
N ALA A 242 -4.88 -13.42 -0.74
CA ALA A 242 -3.44 -13.20 -0.52
C ALA A 242 -2.52 -14.10 -1.38
N GLY A 243 -2.91 -15.34 -1.65
CA GLY A 243 -2.18 -16.28 -2.50
C GLY A 243 -2.14 -15.91 -3.99
N GLY A 244 -3.00 -14.98 -4.44
CA GLY A 244 -3.00 -14.46 -5.81
C GLY A 244 -1.88 -13.46 -6.10
N TRP A 245 -1.23 -12.92 -5.07
CA TRP A 245 -0.12 -11.98 -5.19
C TRP A 245 1.22 -12.73 -5.21
N THR A 246 2.02 -12.50 -6.25
CA THR A 246 3.39 -13.04 -6.37
C THR A 246 4.38 -12.28 -5.49
N SER A 247 4.11 -11.01 -5.23
CA SER A 247 4.81 -10.21 -4.23
C SER A 247 3.79 -9.36 -3.46
N LYS A 248 3.96 -9.27 -2.14
CA LYS A 248 3.06 -8.55 -1.24
C LYS A 248 3.86 -8.05 -0.03
N ARG A 249 3.98 -6.73 0.14
CA ARG A 249 4.82 -6.09 1.16
C ARG A 249 4.11 -4.90 1.78
N LEU A 250 4.14 -4.82 3.11
CA LEU A 250 3.65 -3.67 3.87
C LEU A 250 4.81 -3.04 4.61
N ARG A 251 5.05 -1.74 4.39
CA ARG A 251 6.04 -0.96 5.13
C ARG A 251 5.34 0.15 5.89
N VAL A 252 5.71 0.30 7.16
CA VAL A 252 5.14 1.29 8.08
C VAL A 252 6.22 2.30 8.40
N TYR A 253 5.85 3.57 8.38
CA TYR A 253 6.77 4.68 8.60
C TYR A 253 6.18 5.71 9.54
N VAL A 254 7.04 6.58 10.07
CA VAL A 254 6.66 7.77 10.82
C VAL A 254 7.42 8.98 10.32
N ARG A 255 6.83 10.17 10.48
CA ARG A 255 7.57 11.42 10.43
C ARG A 255 7.93 11.83 11.84
N GLU A 256 9.22 11.74 12.17
CA GLU A 256 9.71 12.15 13.48
C GLU A 256 9.60 13.67 13.62
N GLN A 257 9.18 14.12 14.81
CA GLN A 257 9.18 15.54 15.15
C GLN A 257 10.64 16.00 15.23
N LYS A 258 10.90 17.18 14.66
CA LYS A 258 12.21 17.83 14.77
C LYS A 258 12.41 18.47 16.13
#